data_AF-A0A7S8IS02-F1
#
_entry.id   AF-A0A7S8IS02-F1
#
_cell.length_a   1.000
_cell.length_b   1.000
_cell.length_c   1.000
_cell.angle_alpha   90.00
_cell.angle_beta   90.00
_cell.angle_gamma   90.00
#
_symmetry.space_group_name_H-M   'P 1'
#
loop_
_entity.id
_entity.type
_entity.pdbx_description
1 polymer ?
#
loop_
_entity_poly.entity_id
_entity_poly.type
_entity_poly.pdbx_seq_one_letter_code
_entity_poly.pdbx_strand_id
1 'polypeptide(L)'
;MEKDDMALRIEAFDEANGGGVGWYKDKGAYHLHLLATEAPIARLKPTGRGDEVRIAYWSHRRKWEDIDDMGGCVLPLNQALSHIATNSLFWTWT
;
A
#
# COMPACT_ATOMS: atom_id res chain seq x y z
N MET A 1 -19.50 6.08 -7.01
CA MET A 1 -18.85 5.50 -5.82
C MET A 1 -18.16 6.64 -5.13
N GLU A 2 -18.56 6.95 -3.90
CA GLU A 2 -17.88 7.96 -3.08
C GLU A 2 -16.48 7.44 -2.77
N LYS A 3 -15.43 8.19 -3.14
CA LYS A 3 -14.05 7.79 -2.83
C LYS A 3 -13.85 8.00 -1.33
N ASP A 4 -13.50 6.94 -0.60
CA ASP A 4 -13.11 7.04 0.81
C ASP A 4 -11.95 8.05 0.96
N ASP A 5 -11.89 8.82 2.06
CA ASP A 5 -10.78 9.77 2.33
C ASP A 5 -9.38 9.16 2.17
N MET A 6 -9.24 7.86 2.48
CA MET A 6 -7.98 7.14 2.28
C MET A 6 -7.60 7.01 0.82
N ALA A 7 -8.55 6.72 -0.07
CA ALA A 7 -8.31 6.62 -1.50
C ALA A 7 -7.83 7.94 -2.09
N LEU A 8 -8.46 9.05 -1.71
CA LEU A 8 -8.04 10.39 -2.14
C LEU A 8 -6.61 10.71 -1.70
N ARG A 9 -6.22 10.31 -0.49
CA ARG A 9 -4.86 10.50 0.03
C ARG A 9 -3.83 9.63 -0.70
N ILE A 10 -4.19 8.41 -1.07
CA ILE A 10 -3.33 7.52 -1.86
C ILE A 10 -3.09 8.13 -3.25
N GLU A 11 -4.14 8.57 -3.94
CA GLU A 11 -4.03 9.19 -5.26
C GLU A 11 -3.20 10.49 -5.21
N ALA A 12 -3.48 11.37 -4.25
CA ALA A 12 -2.72 12.60 -4.09
C ALA A 12 -1.22 12.33 -3.82
N PHE A 13 -0.90 11.25 -3.09
CA PHE A 13 0.48 10.84 -2.87
C PHE A 13 1.12 10.28 -4.14
N ASP A 14 0.42 9.43 -4.90
CA ASP A 14 0.90 8.93 -6.20
C ASP A 14 1.22 10.09 -7.16
N GLU A 15 0.28 11.02 -7.34
CA GLU A 15 0.45 12.21 -8.18
C GLU A 15 1.66 13.05 -7.75
N ALA A 16 1.88 13.22 -6.43
CA ALA A 16 3.01 13.96 -5.90
C ALA A 16 4.37 13.25 -6.08
N ASN A 17 4.38 11.92 -6.25
CA ASN A 17 5.60 11.10 -6.37
C ASN A 17 5.91 10.66 -7.81
N GLY A 18 5.23 11.25 -8.80
CA GLY A 18 5.49 11.01 -10.23
C GLY A 18 4.44 10.14 -10.93
N GLY A 19 3.44 9.67 -10.18
CA GLY A 19 2.34 8.88 -10.71
C GLY A 19 2.72 7.45 -11.09
N GLY A 20 1.72 6.69 -11.52
CA GLY A 20 1.92 5.35 -12.09
C GLY A 20 1.58 4.21 -11.14
N VAL A 21 1.08 4.52 -9.95
CA VAL A 21 0.54 3.54 -9.00
C VAL A 21 -0.99 3.58 -9.04
N GLY A 22 -1.57 2.45 -9.40
CA GLY A 22 -2.99 2.19 -9.27
C GLY A 22 -3.33 1.67 -7.89
N TRP A 23 -4.57 1.89 -7.47
CA TRP A 23 -5.08 1.29 -6.24
C TRP A 23 -6.46 0.67 -6.48
N TYR A 24 -6.75 -0.41 -5.75
CA TYR A 24 -8.10 -0.96 -5.66
C TYR A 24 -8.41 -1.43 -4.25
N LYS A 25 -9.68 -1.42 -3.87
CA LYS A 25 -10.15 -1.90 -2.57
C LYS A 25 -10.68 -3.31 -2.71
N ASP A 26 -10.11 -4.26 -1.96
CA ASP A 26 -10.60 -5.63 -1.86
C ASP A 26 -10.67 -6.06 -0.40
N LYS A 27 -11.80 -6.66 0.02
CA LYS A 27 -12.04 -7.15 1.39
C LYS A 27 -11.66 -6.15 2.50
N GLY A 28 -11.86 -4.86 2.25
CA GLY A 28 -11.54 -3.78 3.19
C GLY A 28 -10.06 -3.40 3.27
N ALA A 29 -9.20 -3.94 2.41
CA ALA A 29 -7.81 -3.52 2.25
C ALA A 29 -7.61 -2.79 0.91
N TYR A 30 -6.75 -1.78 0.91
CA TYR A 30 -6.30 -1.08 -0.29
C TYR A 30 -5.06 -1.79 -0.82
N HIS A 31 -5.11 -2.18 -2.09
CA HIS A 31 -4.01 -2.82 -2.77
C HIS A 31 -3.42 -1.83 -3.76
N LEU A 32 -2.12 -1.61 -3.65
CA LEU A 32 -1.34 -0.76 -4.54
C LEU A 32 -0.67 -1.65 -5.58
N HIS A 33 -0.73 -1.25 -6.84
CA HIS A 33 -0.10 -1.95 -7.95
C HIS A 33 0.46 -0.96 -8.96
N LEU A 34 1.47 -1.38 -9.71
CA LEU A 34 1.97 -0.60 -10.84
C LEU A 34 0.92 -0.58 -11.95
N LEU A 35 0.67 0.59 -12.55
CA LEU A 35 -0.19 0.70 -13.73
C LEU A 35 0.51 0.14 -14.98
N ALA A 36 1.84 0.22 -15.04
CA ALA A 36 2.61 -0.21 -16.20
C ALA A 36 2.70 -1.75 -16.35
N THR A 37 2.82 -2.47 -15.23
CA THR A 37 3.04 -3.92 -15.21
C THR A 37 1.92 -4.70 -14.51
N GLU A 38 0.93 -3.99 -13.94
CA GLU A 38 -0.10 -4.55 -13.05
C GLU A 38 0.48 -5.29 -11.83
N ALA A 39 1.76 -5.06 -11.53
CA ALA A 39 2.43 -5.80 -10.49
C ALA A 39 2.08 -5.26 -9.10
N PRO A 40 1.80 -6.16 -8.14
CA PRO A 40 1.42 -5.78 -6.78
C PRO A 40 2.61 -5.19 -6.01
N ILE A 41 2.46 -3.97 -5.52
CA ILE A 41 3.49 -3.24 -4.76
C ILE A 41 3.31 -3.50 -3.26
N ALA A 42 2.14 -3.13 -2.72
CA ALA A 42 1.87 -3.17 -1.30
C ALA A 42 0.37 -3.33 -1.02
N ARG A 43 0.06 -3.89 0.14
CA ARG A 43 -1.30 -3.98 0.65
C ARG A 43 -1.42 -3.22 1.96
N LEU A 44 -2.35 -2.29 2.00
CA LEU A 44 -2.68 -1.44 3.14
C LEU A 44 -4.01 -1.89 3.72
N LYS A 45 -3.99 -2.47 4.92
CA LYS A 45 -5.20 -2.89 5.62
C LYS A 45 -5.49 -1.92 6.78
N PRO A 46 -6.55 -1.09 6.70
CA PRO A 46 -6.98 -0.26 7.82
C PRO A 46 -7.19 -1.10 9.07
N THR A 47 -6.68 -0.62 10.20
CA THR A 47 -6.85 -1.29 11.50
C THR A 47 -8.20 -0.97 12.15
N GLY A 48 -8.91 0.03 11.62
CA GLY A 48 -10.11 0.60 12.24
C GLY A 48 -9.81 1.61 13.35
N ARG A 49 -8.53 1.91 13.62
CA ARG A 49 -8.10 2.95 14.56
C ARG A 49 -7.59 4.16 13.78
N GLY A 50 -8.44 5.18 13.65
CA GLY A 50 -8.08 6.40 12.93
C GLY A 50 -7.69 6.11 11.47
N ASP A 51 -6.53 6.61 11.06
CA ASP A 51 -5.95 6.39 9.72
C ASP A 51 -4.77 5.40 9.72
N GLU A 52 -4.65 4.58 10.76
CA GLU A 52 -3.64 3.55 10.85
C GLU A 52 -3.93 2.40 9.89
N VAL A 53 -2.91 2.01 9.14
CA VAL A 53 -2.95 0.90 8.20
C VAL A 53 -1.81 -0.07 8.51
N ARG A 54 -2.15 -1.36 8.50
CA ARG A 54 -1.15 -2.43 8.48
C ARG A 54 -0.66 -2.62 7.05
N ILE A 55 0.65 -2.60 6.88
CA ILE A 55 1.29 -2.72 5.57
C ILE A 55 1.81 -4.15 5.40
N ALA A 56 1.50 -4.74 4.24
CA ALA A 56 2.05 -6.00 3.79
C ALA A 56 2.70 -5.82 2.41
N TYR A 57 3.79 -6.54 2.16
CA TYR A 57 4.49 -6.53 0.87
C TYR A 57 4.17 -7.77 0.06
N TRP A 58 4.34 -7.67 -1.26
CA TRP A 58 4.24 -8.83 -2.14
C TRP A 58 5.56 -9.59 -2.15
N SER A 59 5.53 -10.82 -1.65
CA SER A 59 6.70 -11.70 -1.61
C SER A 59 6.89 -12.45 -2.93
N HIS A 60 8.14 -12.78 -3.26
CA HIS A 60 8.50 -13.68 -4.36
C HIS A 60 7.76 -15.03 -4.34
N ARG A 61 7.23 -15.43 -3.18
CA ARG A 61 6.37 -16.61 -2.99
C ARG A 61 4.93 -16.42 -3.48
N ARG A 62 4.64 -15.33 -4.20
CA ARG A 62 3.30 -14.95 -4.68
C ARG A 62 2.26 -14.90 -3.55
N LYS A 63 2.67 -14.33 -2.41
CA LYS A 63 1.81 -14.17 -1.24
C LYS A 63 2.09 -12.84 -0.57
N TRP A 64 1.07 -12.31 0.09
CA TRP A 64 1.20 -11.14 0.94
C TRP A 64 1.86 -11.53 2.27
N GLU A 65 2.97 -10.90 2.60
CA GLU A 65 3.67 -11.08 3.87
C GLU A 65 3.71 -9.78 4.65
N ASP A 66 3.64 -9.88 5.97
CA ASP A 66 3.79 -8.73 6.86
C ASP A 66 5.27 -8.28 6.86
N ILE A 67 5.51 -6.98 6.95
CA ILE A 67 6.87 -6.40 6.88
C ILE A 67 7.75 -6.85 8.04
N ASP A 68 7.16 -7.14 9.20
CA ASP A 68 7.87 -7.62 10.37
C ASP A 68 7.41 -9.02 10.78
N ASP A 69 8.32 -9.74 11.44
CA ASP A 69 8.11 -11.08 11.98
C ASP A 69 7.29 -11.07 13.29
N MET A 70 6.84 -9.89 13.75
CA MET A 70 6.20 -9.63 15.05
C MET A 70 4.77 -9.06 14.95
N GLY A 71 4.07 -9.26 13.83
CA GLY A 71 2.64 -8.93 13.70
C GLY A 71 2.29 -7.74 12.80
N GLY A 72 3.23 -7.33 11.95
CA GLY A 72 3.05 -6.40 10.85
C GLY A 72 3.15 -4.93 11.22
N CYS A 73 3.83 -4.18 10.36
CA CYS A 73 4.06 -2.76 10.51
C CYS A 73 2.74 -2.00 10.37
N VAL A 74 2.27 -1.40 11.48
CA VAL A 74 1.11 -0.52 11.51
C VAL A 74 1.61 0.91 11.56
N LEU A 75 1.27 1.71 10.54
CA LEU A 75 1.63 3.11 10.45
C LEU A 75 0.43 3.94 10.00
N PRO A 76 0.37 5.24 10.34
CA PRO A 76 -0.57 6.16 9.72
C PRO A 76 -0.41 6.15 8.20
N LEU A 77 -1.52 6.28 7.45
CA LEU A 77 -1.53 6.14 5.99
C LEU A 77 -0.42 6.93 5.27
N ASN A 78 -0.21 8.20 5.62
CA ASN A 78 0.83 9.02 4.96
C ASN A 78 2.24 8.49 5.24
N GLN A 79 2.49 8.00 6.44
CA GLN A 79 3.77 7.43 6.83
C GLN A 79 3.97 6.05 6.17
N ALA A 80 2.89 5.26 6.04
CA ALA A 80 2.90 4.01 5.30
C ALA A 80 3.28 4.21 3.82
N LEU A 81 2.64 5.18 3.16
CA LEU A 81 2.94 5.53 1.77
C LEU A 81 4.39 6.00 1.60
N SER A 82 4.87 6.86 2.52
CA SER A 82 6.27 7.31 2.53
C SER A 82 7.25 6.15 2.74
N HIS A 83 6.91 5.21 3.62
CA HIS A 83 7.72 4.02 3.88
C HIS A 83 7.79 3.09 2.65
N ILE A 84 6.66 2.89 1.95
CA ILE A 84 6.60 2.11 0.71
C ILE A 84 7.43 2.77 -0.39
N ALA A 85 7.31 4.08 -0.56
CA ALA A 85 8.06 4.83 -1.57
C ALA A 85 9.57 4.80 -1.33
N THR A 86 10.00 4.80 -0.06
CA THR A 86 11.43 4.84 0.31
C THR A 86 12.08 3.45 0.30
N ASN A 87 11.31 2.39 0.55
CA ASN A 87 11.86 1.05 0.76
C ASN A 87 11.78 0.22 -0.52
N SER A 88 12.93 -0.12 -1.11
CA SER A 88 13.02 -0.88 -2.37
C SER A 88 12.42 -2.29 -2.26
N LEU A 89 12.19 -2.82 -1.04
CA LEU A 89 11.57 -4.12 -0.81
C LEU A 89 10.23 -4.28 -1.53
N PHE A 90 9.41 -3.21 -1.56
CA PHE A 90 8.08 -3.24 -2.20
C PHE A 90 8.13 -3.22 -3.72
N TRP A 91 9.26 -2.80 -4.28
CA TRP A 91 9.46 -2.61 -5.72
C TRP A 91 10.37 -3.68 -6.34
N THR A 92 10.95 -4.55 -5.51
CA THR A 92 11.94 -5.55 -5.95
C THR A 92 11.31 -6.61 -6.85
N TRP A 93 10.01 -6.89 -6.66
CA TRP A 93 9.28 -7.96 -7.34
C TRP A 93 8.11 -7.44 -8.18
N THR A 94 8.16 -6.15 -8.57
CA THR A 94 7.12 -5.43 -9.33
C THR A 94 7.53 -5.13 -10.77
#